data_AF-A0AAV0KIH1-F1
#
_entry.id   AF-A0AAV0KIH1-F1
#
_cell.length_a   1.000
_cell.length_b   1.000
_cell.length_c   1.000
_cell.angle_alpha   90.00
_cell.angle_beta   90.00
_cell.angle_gamma   90.00
#
_symmetry.space_group_name_H-M   'P 1'
#
loop_
_entity.id
_entity.type
_entity.pdbx_description
1 polymer ?
#
loop_
_entity_poly.entity_id
_entity_poly.type
_entity_poly.pdbx_seq_one_letter_code
_entity_poly.pdbx_strand_id
1 'polypeptide(L)'
;MLVDSFGRMHTYLRISLTERCNLRCQYCMPSEGVDLTPSPQLLAPNEIVRLASLFVASGVNKIRLTGGEPTIRKDIEEICSQLSNLKGLEKLAMTTNGIVLAKKLPKLKESGLTSINISLDTLVPAKFEFLTRRKGFERVMESIHAAVECGYNPVKVTYFPVVHFSFITFHNDVHARRNLTSA
;
A
#
# COMPACT_ATOMS: atom_id res chain seq x y z
N MET A 1 6.62 -23.23 -13.24
CA MET A 1 7.41 -22.29 -12.43
C MET A 1 7.87 -21.15 -13.32
N LEU A 2 7.80 -19.91 -12.82
CA LEU A 2 8.27 -18.72 -13.52
C LEU A 2 9.75 -18.47 -13.19
N VAL A 3 10.64 -18.75 -14.15
CA VAL A 3 12.08 -18.58 -14.00
C VAL A 3 12.58 -17.73 -15.17
N ASP A 4 13.34 -16.69 -14.89
CA ASP A 4 13.95 -15.86 -15.93
C ASP A 4 15.27 -16.43 -16.47
N SER A 5 15.85 -15.75 -17.46
CA SER A 5 17.13 -16.14 -18.08
C SER A 5 18.34 -16.11 -17.14
N PHE A 6 18.20 -15.53 -15.94
CA PHE A 6 19.23 -15.51 -14.90
C PHE A 6 18.97 -16.57 -13.81
N GLY A 7 17.96 -17.42 -13.98
CA GLY A 7 17.62 -18.47 -13.01
C GLY A 7 16.86 -17.97 -11.78
N ARG A 8 16.33 -16.73 -11.77
CA ARG A 8 15.57 -16.20 -10.64
C ARG A 8 14.13 -16.70 -10.70
N MET A 9 13.64 -17.23 -9.58
CA MET A 9 12.26 -17.69 -9.46
C MET A 9 11.34 -16.52 -9.07
N HIS A 10 10.31 -16.28 -9.87
CA HIS A 10 9.32 -15.24 -9.61
C HIS A 10 8.16 -15.78 -8.79
N THR A 11 8.18 -15.52 -7.48
CA THR A 11 7.12 -15.91 -6.53
C THR A 11 6.22 -14.75 -6.13
N TYR A 12 6.48 -13.56 -6.67
CA TYR A 12 5.87 -12.30 -6.23
C TYR A 12 5.31 -11.49 -7.39
N LEU A 13 4.02 -11.18 -7.32
CA LEU A 13 3.32 -10.34 -8.29
C LEU A 13 2.90 -9.01 -7.66
N ARG A 14 3.18 -7.89 -8.34
CA ARG A 14 2.72 -6.56 -7.94
C ARG A 14 1.69 -6.07 -8.95
N ILE A 15 0.50 -5.72 -8.48
CA ILE A 15 -0.62 -5.29 -9.33
C ILE A 15 -0.91 -3.81 -9.04
N SER A 16 -0.76 -2.97 -10.06
CA SER A 16 -1.17 -1.56 -10.03
C SER A 16 -2.65 -1.46 -10.40
N LEU A 17 -3.49 -1.08 -9.43
CA LEU A 17 -4.94 -1.14 -9.59
C LEU A 17 -5.55 0.14 -10.17
N THR A 18 -4.87 1.28 -10.01
CA THR A 18 -5.36 2.59 -10.43
C THR A 18 -4.19 3.56 -10.52
N GLU A 19 -4.32 4.60 -11.32
CA GLU A 19 -3.36 5.73 -11.35
C GLU A 19 -3.81 6.87 -10.44
N ARG A 20 -5.08 6.85 -9.99
CA ARG A 20 -5.63 7.89 -9.14
C ARG A 20 -5.00 7.82 -7.76
N CYS A 21 -4.70 8.98 -7.20
CA CYS A 21 -4.22 9.13 -5.83
C CYS A 21 -4.89 10.35 -5.18
N ASN A 22 -5.17 10.24 -3.88
CA ASN A 22 -5.69 11.33 -3.05
C ASN A 22 -4.57 12.23 -2.45
N LEU A 23 -3.30 11.96 -2.76
CA LEU A 23 -2.14 12.81 -2.46
C LEU A 23 -1.48 13.32 -3.76
N ARG A 24 -0.56 14.29 -3.63
CA ARG A 24 0.25 14.86 -4.72
C ARG A 24 1.72 15.00 -4.29
N CYS A 25 2.28 13.87 -3.84
CA CYS A 25 3.62 13.84 -3.24
C CYS A 25 4.67 14.37 -4.22
N GLN A 26 5.52 15.30 -3.76
CA GLN A 26 6.49 16.01 -4.61
C GLN A 26 7.43 15.08 -5.39
N TYR A 27 7.79 13.92 -4.81
CA TYR A 27 8.68 12.92 -5.41
C TYR A 27 7.97 11.89 -6.30
N CYS A 28 6.63 11.90 -6.35
CA CYS A 28 5.84 10.87 -7.01
C CYS A 28 4.94 11.42 -8.10
N MET A 29 4.29 12.57 -7.87
CA MET A 29 3.28 13.13 -8.77
C MET A 29 3.41 14.67 -8.84
N PRO A 30 3.33 15.26 -10.05
CA PRO A 30 3.25 16.71 -10.20
C PRO A 30 2.07 17.31 -9.44
N SER A 31 2.13 18.62 -9.14
CA SER A 31 1.10 19.31 -8.34
C SER A 31 -0.28 19.25 -9.00
N GLU A 32 -0.28 19.42 -10.32
CA GLU A 32 -1.39 19.37 -11.26
C GLU A 32 -1.94 17.95 -11.44
N GLY A 33 -1.16 16.93 -11.05
CA GLY A 33 -1.49 15.52 -11.27
C GLY A 33 -0.85 14.98 -12.55
N VAL A 34 -1.44 13.91 -13.08
CA VAL A 34 -1.05 13.27 -14.33
C VAL A 34 -2.30 13.02 -15.15
N ASP A 35 -2.14 12.94 -16.47
CA ASP A 35 -3.21 12.47 -17.34
C ASP A 35 -3.57 11.03 -16.97
N LEU A 36 -4.86 10.79 -16.75
CA LEU A 36 -5.36 9.50 -16.30
C LEU A 36 -5.77 8.67 -17.50
N THR A 37 -5.32 7.42 -17.50
CA THR A 37 -5.80 6.40 -18.42
C THR A 37 -7.33 6.27 -18.31
N PRO A 38 -8.08 6.34 -19.43
CA PRO A 38 -9.52 6.15 -19.43
C PRO A 38 -9.92 4.81 -18.79
N SER A 39 -11.03 4.79 -18.05
CA SER A 39 -11.48 3.59 -17.32
C SER A 39 -11.57 2.31 -18.16
N PRO A 40 -12.01 2.31 -19.44
CA PRO A 40 -12.05 1.10 -20.27
C PRO A 40 -10.67 0.51 -20.61
N GLN A 41 -9.59 1.27 -20.42
CA GLN A 41 -8.21 0.82 -20.66
C GLN A 41 -7.53 0.30 -19.39
N LEU A 42 -8.17 0.48 -18.22
CA LEU A 42 -7.72 -0.12 -16.97
C LEU A 42 -8.33 -1.50 -16.82
N LEU A 43 -7.55 -2.43 -16.23
CA LEU A 43 -8.03 -3.78 -15.99
C LEU A 43 -9.26 -3.79 -15.07
N ALA A 44 -10.31 -4.43 -15.56
CA ALA A 44 -11.51 -4.73 -14.81
C ALA A 44 -11.21 -5.77 -13.70
N PRO A 45 -12.02 -5.85 -12.63
CA PRO A 45 -11.79 -6.78 -11.53
C PRO A 45 -11.62 -8.24 -11.96
N ASN A 46 -12.47 -8.70 -12.88
CA ASN A 46 -12.41 -10.05 -13.43
C ASN A 46 -11.11 -10.31 -14.22
N GLU A 47 -10.59 -9.31 -14.93
CA GLU A 47 -9.32 -9.42 -15.65
C GLU A 47 -8.13 -9.50 -14.68
N ILE A 48 -8.15 -8.69 -13.62
CA ILE A 48 -7.15 -8.73 -12.54
C ILE A 48 -7.09 -10.12 -11.92
N VAL A 49 -8.24 -10.68 -11.57
CA VAL A 49 -8.33 -11.99 -10.92
C VAL A 49 -7.93 -13.10 -11.87
N ARG A 50 -8.34 -13.04 -13.15
CA ARG A 50 -7.91 -13.97 -14.18
C ARG A 50 -6.39 -13.97 -14.33
N LEU A 51 -5.76 -12.80 -14.47
CA LEU A 51 -4.31 -12.69 -14.57
C LEU A 51 -3.63 -13.23 -13.31
N ALA A 52 -4.08 -12.81 -12.13
CA ALA A 52 -3.54 -13.29 -10.87
C ALA A 52 -3.61 -14.81 -10.73
N SER A 53 -4.72 -15.45 -11.14
CA SER A 53 -4.86 -16.91 -11.10
C SER A 53 -3.83 -17.63 -11.97
N LEU A 54 -3.50 -17.08 -13.14
CA LEU A 54 -2.49 -17.65 -14.05
C LEU A 54 -1.09 -17.56 -13.44
N PHE A 55 -0.77 -16.43 -12.81
CA PHE A 55 0.49 -16.24 -12.09
C PHE A 55 0.60 -17.18 -10.87
N VAL A 56 -0.47 -17.31 -10.09
CA VAL A 56 -0.51 -18.19 -8.91
C VAL A 56 -0.35 -19.65 -9.33
N ALA A 57 -1.07 -20.09 -10.37
CA ALA A 57 -0.90 -21.43 -10.95
C ALA A 57 0.53 -21.68 -11.47
N SER A 58 1.26 -20.62 -11.81
CA SER A 58 2.64 -20.68 -12.31
C SER A 58 3.70 -20.62 -11.19
N GLY A 59 3.30 -20.50 -9.92
CA GLY A 59 4.19 -20.52 -8.75
C GLY A 59 4.28 -19.19 -7.97
N VAL A 60 3.49 -18.17 -8.31
CA VAL A 60 3.37 -16.96 -7.47
C VAL A 60 2.59 -17.30 -6.20
N ASN A 61 3.20 -17.08 -5.03
CA ASN A 61 2.54 -17.29 -3.74
C ASN A 61 2.27 -15.99 -2.98
N LYS A 62 2.72 -14.84 -3.52
CA LYS A 62 2.50 -13.52 -2.92
C LYS A 62 2.04 -12.50 -3.95
N ILE A 63 0.96 -11.80 -3.63
CA ILE A 63 0.45 -10.67 -4.42
C ILE A 63 0.53 -9.40 -3.58
N ARG A 64 1.00 -8.30 -4.18
CA ARG A 64 0.90 -6.95 -3.60
C ARG A 64 0.07 -6.04 -4.47
N LEU A 65 -0.98 -5.49 -3.87
CA LEU A 65 -1.82 -4.45 -4.44
C LEU A 65 -1.20 -3.07 -4.21
N THR A 66 -1.16 -2.27 -5.27
CA THR A 66 -0.61 -0.91 -5.32
C THR A 66 -1.40 -0.07 -6.33
N GLY A 67 -0.85 1.07 -6.77
CA GLY A 67 -1.43 1.96 -7.75
C GLY A 67 -0.82 3.35 -7.60
N GLY A 68 -1.64 4.37 -7.87
CA GLY A 68 -1.65 5.59 -7.10
C GLY A 68 -2.02 5.25 -5.66
N GLU A 69 -3.31 5.25 -5.33
CA GLU A 69 -3.80 4.80 -4.03
C GLU A 69 -4.83 3.67 -4.17
N PRO A 70 -4.52 2.42 -3.79
CA PRO A 70 -5.46 1.31 -3.96
C PRO A 70 -6.77 1.49 -3.16
N THR A 71 -6.71 2.13 -1.99
CA THR A 71 -7.87 2.23 -1.09
C THR A 71 -8.94 3.22 -1.56
N ILE A 72 -8.68 4.02 -2.61
CA ILE A 72 -9.71 4.86 -3.25
C ILE A 72 -10.49 4.13 -4.36
N ARG A 73 -10.05 2.93 -4.74
CA ARG A 73 -10.77 2.09 -5.71
C ARG A 73 -12.01 1.49 -5.03
N LYS A 74 -13.18 1.61 -5.67
CA LYS A 74 -14.48 1.26 -5.05
C LYS A 74 -14.63 -0.23 -4.78
N ASP A 75 -14.10 -1.05 -5.68
CA ASP A 75 -14.16 -2.52 -5.72
C ASP A 75 -12.95 -3.18 -5.00
N ILE A 76 -12.15 -2.42 -4.23
CA ILE A 76 -10.93 -2.95 -3.61
C ILE A 76 -11.17 -4.13 -2.66
N GLU A 77 -12.28 -4.10 -1.93
CA GLU A 77 -12.68 -5.18 -1.00
C GLU A 77 -13.05 -6.45 -1.78
N GLU A 78 -13.80 -6.31 -2.87
CA GLU A 78 -14.17 -7.41 -3.77
C GLU A 78 -12.93 -8.03 -4.43
N ILE A 79 -12.01 -7.19 -4.94
CA ILE A 79 -10.75 -7.66 -5.53
C ILE A 79 -9.95 -8.46 -4.49
N CYS A 80 -9.83 -7.96 -3.26
CA CYS A 80 -9.15 -8.68 -2.20
C CYS A 80 -9.79 -10.05 -1.94
N SER A 81 -11.11 -10.10 -1.80
CA SER A 81 -11.86 -11.33 -1.53
C SER A 81 -11.70 -12.38 -2.63
N GLN A 82 -11.77 -11.96 -3.90
CA GLN A 82 -11.57 -12.87 -5.03
C GLN A 82 -10.12 -13.39 -5.09
N LEU A 83 -9.13 -12.51 -4.84
CA LEU A 83 -7.72 -12.90 -4.83
C LEU A 83 -7.37 -13.82 -3.66
N SER A 84 -7.92 -13.59 -2.46
CA SER A 84 -7.64 -14.43 -1.29
C SER A 84 -8.13 -15.87 -1.46
N ASN A 85 -9.11 -16.10 -2.34
CA ASN A 85 -9.64 -17.42 -2.64
C ASN A 85 -8.80 -18.21 -3.68
N LEU A 86 -7.73 -17.62 -4.23
CA LEU A 86 -6.84 -18.31 -5.15
C LEU A 86 -6.02 -19.38 -4.42
N LYS A 87 -6.24 -20.65 -4.79
CA LYS A 87 -5.47 -21.79 -4.26
C LYS A 87 -3.97 -21.60 -4.58
N GLY A 88 -3.13 -21.64 -3.55
CA GLY A 88 -1.68 -21.43 -3.67
C GLY A 88 -1.22 -20.00 -3.36
N LEU A 89 -2.15 -19.05 -3.19
CA LEU A 89 -1.79 -17.71 -2.69
C LEU A 89 -1.64 -17.76 -1.16
N GLU A 90 -0.42 -17.57 -0.68
CA GLU A 90 -0.11 -17.55 0.76
C GLU A 90 -0.26 -16.14 1.35
N LYS A 91 0.04 -15.11 0.55
CA LYS A 91 0.13 -13.73 1.05
C LYS A 91 -0.45 -12.71 0.10
N LEU A 92 -1.60 -12.15 0.48
CA LEU A 92 -2.16 -10.94 -0.13
C LEU A 92 -1.76 -9.71 0.69
N ALA A 93 -1.00 -8.80 0.07
CA ALA A 93 -0.49 -7.60 0.70
C ALA A 93 -0.97 -6.32 -0.02
N MET A 94 -0.97 -5.19 0.69
CA MET A 94 -1.29 -3.88 0.12
C MET A 94 -0.22 -2.86 0.51
N THR A 95 0.09 -1.93 -0.40
CA THR A 95 0.81 -0.68 -0.09
C THR A 95 -0.13 0.51 -0.28
N THR A 96 -0.27 1.35 0.73
CA THR A 96 -1.21 2.48 0.77
C THR A 96 -0.58 3.67 1.50
N ASN A 97 -1.00 4.88 1.19
CA ASN A 97 -0.68 6.07 1.97
C ASN A 97 -1.47 6.17 3.28
N GLY A 98 -2.46 5.30 3.50
CA GLY A 98 -3.19 5.19 4.76
C GLY A 98 -4.32 6.19 4.97
N ILE A 99 -4.51 7.23 4.14
CA ILE A 99 -5.45 8.33 4.43
C ILE A 99 -6.90 7.86 4.65
N VAL A 100 -7.37 6.87 3.90
CA VAL A 100 -8.74 6.32 4.00
C VAL A 100 -8.75 4.90 4.57
N LEU A 101 -7.59 4.37 4.98
CA LEU A 101 -7.42 2.95 5.29
C LEU A 101 -8.23 2.54 6.51
N ALA A 102 -8.23 3.32 7.61
CA ALA A 102 -8.92 3.00 8.86
C ALA A 102 -10.36 2.49 8.64
N LYS A 103 -11.13 3.19 7.82
CA LYS A 103 -12.54 2.86 7.52
C LYS A 103 -12.73 1.57 6.72
N LYS A 104 -11.69 1.08 6.04
CA LYS A 104 -11.71 -0.11 5.17
C LYS A 104 -11.09 -1.34 5.81
N LEU A 105 -10.32 -1.18 6.89
CA LEU A 105 -9.57 -2.27 7.51
C LEU A 105 -10.42 -3.48 7.90
N PRO A 106 -11.60 -3.35 8.56
CA PRO A 106 -12.40 -4.51 8.94
C PRO A 106 -12.77 -5.37 7.74
N LYS A 107 -13.34 -4.75 6.69
CA LYS A 107 -13.71 -5.44 5.46
C LYS A 107 -12.53 -5.98 4.68
N LEU A 108 -11.40 -5.25 4.64
CA LEU A 108 -10.19 -5.74 3.99
C LEU A 108 -9.62 -6.97 4.70
N LYS A 109 -9.66 -7.00 6.03
CA LYS A 109 -9.27 -8.16 6.84
C LYS A 109 -10.16 -9.36 6.56
N GLU A 110 -11.48 -9.17 6.58
CA GLU A 110 -12.48 -10.19 6.21
C GLU A 110 -12.28 -10.70 4.78
N SER A 111 -11.90 -9.80 3.87
CA SER A 111 -11.60 -10.11 2.46
C SER A 111 -10.23 -10.78 2.27
N GLY A 112 -9.58 -11.25 3.34
CA GLY A 112 -8.33 -12.01 3.26
C GLY A 112 -7.08 -11.19 3.02
N LEU A 113 -7.10 -9.86 3.23
CA LEU A 113 -5.88 -9.05 3.20
C LEU A 113 -5.01 -9.41 4.41
N THR A 114 -3.83 -9.99 4.16
CA THR A 114 -2.95 -10.53 5.21
C THR A 114 -1.87 -9.56 5.68
N SER A 115 -1.49 -8.56 4.87
CA SER A 115 -0.34 -7.70 5.19
C SER A 115 -0.50 -6.30 4.62
N ILE A 116 -0.14 -5.30 5.43
CA ILE A 116 -0.25 -3.89 5.06
C ILE A 116 1.11 -3.22 5.15
N ASN A 117 1.39 -2.36 4.18
CA ASN A 117 2.51 -1.43 4.20
C ASN A 117 1.97 0.00 4.04
N ILE A 118 2.17 0.84 5.05
CA ILE A 118 1.70 2.22 5.07
C ILE A 118 2.89 3.14 4.73
N SER A 119 2.74 3.97 3.71
CA SER A 119 3.75 4.98 3.36
C SER A 119 3.57 6.23 4.23
N LEU A 120 4.56 6.55 5.05
CA LEU A 120 4.60 7.74 5.89
C LEU A 120 6.03 8.28 5.96
N ASP A 121 6.29 9.37 5.24
CA ASP A 121 7.67 9.86 5.03
C ASP A 121 8.22 10.73 6.18
N THR A 122 7.36 11.16 7.09
CA THR A 122 7.72 12.04 8.21
C THR A 122 6.72 11.91 9.34
N LEU A 123 7.18 12.06 10.58
CA LEU A 123 6.33 12.12 11.78
C LEU A 123 5.98 13.55 12.19
N VAL A 124 6.33 14.55 11.36
CA VAL A 124 6.02 15.96 11.57
C VAL A 124 4.86 16.39 10.66
N PRO A 125 3.69 16.77 11.20
CA PRO A 125 2.50 17.08 10.41
C PRO A 125 2.71 18.16 9.33
N ALA A 126 3.43 19.23 9.66
CA ALA A 126 3.73 20.30 8.70
C ALA A 126 4.59 19.82 7.53
N LYS A 127 5.57 18.94 7.80
CA LYS A 127 6.39 18.33 6.75
C LYS A 127 5.58 17.35 5.91
N PHE A 128 4.63 16.63 6.51
CA PHE A 128 3.73 15.74 5.78
C PHE A 128 2.92 16.53 4.76
N GLU A 129 2.31 17.64 5.18
CA GLU A 129 1.51 18.48 4.28
C GLU A 129 2.37 19.09 3.17
N PHE A 130 3.58 19.54 3.51
CA PHE A 130 4.55 20.01 2.51
C PHE A 130 4.88 18.93 1.48
N LEU A 131 5.31 17.74 1.92
CA LEU A 131 5.74 16.65 1.03
C LEU A 131 4.60 16.11 0.17
N THR A 132 3.40 15.95 0.74
CA THR A 132 2.25 15.33 0.08
C THR A 132 1.32 16.32 -0.63
N ARG A 133 1.53 17.63 -0.40
CA ARG A 133 0.69 18.76 -0.83
C ARG A 133 -0.78 18.66 -0.37
N ARG A 134 -1.04 17.87 0.66
CA ARG A 134 -2.38 17.61 1.22
C ARG A 134 -2.30 17.41 2.73
N LYS A 135 -3.35 17.79 3.45
CA LYS A 135 -3.53 17.42 4.86
C LYS A 135 -3.88 15.94 4.99
N GLY A 136 -3.60 15.37 6.16
CA GLY A 136 -4.05 14.02 6.47
C GLY A 136 -3.15 13.20 7.37
N PHE A 137 -2.07 13.78 7.91
CA PHE A 137 -1.16 13.11 8.84
C PHE A 137 -1.90 12.34 9.95
N GLU A 138 -2.83 12.99 10.65
CA GLU A 138 -3.61 12.36 11.74
C GLU A 138 -4.41 11.14 11.26
N ARG A 139 -4.94 11.16 10.04
CA ARG A 139 -5.68 10.03 9.46
C ARG A 139 -4.78 8.85 9.10
N VAL A 140 -3.53 9.14 8.72
CA VAL A 140 -2.52 8.09 8.50
C VAL A 140 -2.15 7.45 9.83
N MET A 141 -1.94 8.26 10.88
CA MET A 141 -1.68 7.77 12.24
C MET A 141 -2.84 6.91 12.77
N GLU A 142 -4.07 7.39 12.64
CA GLU A 142 -5.30 6.63 12.96
C GLU A 142 -5.31 5.27 12.24
N SER A 143 -4.95 5.25 10.96
CA SER A 143 -4.92 4.02 10.17
C SER A 143 -3.80 3.06 10.58
N ILE A 144 -2.66 3.57 11.07
CA ILE A 144 -1.60 2.73 11.66
C ILE A 144 -2.11 2.06 12.94
N HIS A 145 -2.73 2.84 13.84
CA HIS A 145 -3.30 2.32 15.09
C HIS A 145 -4.40 1.29 14.83
N ALA A 146 -5.37 1.64 13.98
CA ALA A 146 -6.46 0.74 13.61
C ALA A 146 -5.95 -0.56 12.94
N ALA A 147 -4.86 -0.51 12.18
CA ALA A 147 -4.27 -1.72 11.59
C ALA A 147 -3.68 -2.64 12.66
N VAL A 148 -3.01 -2.09 13.67
CA VAL A 148 -2.51 -2.87 14.81
C VAL A 148 -3.68 -3.49 15.58
N GLU A 149 -4.74 -2.71 15.87
CA GLU A 149 -5.94 -3.18 16.56
C GLU A 149 -6.70 -4.27 15.78
N CYS A 150 -6.72 -4.19 14.45
CA CYS A 150 -7.26 -5.24 13.56
C CYS A 150 -6.37 -6.51 13.48
N GLY A 151 -5.33 -6.60 14.30
CA GLY A 151 -4.45 -7.75 14.39
C GLY A 151 -3.52 -7.92 13.17
N TYR A 152 -3.16 -6.84 12.49
CA TYR A 152 -2.06 -6.89 11.51
C TYR A 152 -0.72 -6.87 12.26
N ASN A 153 0.06 -7.95 12.14
CA ASN A 153 1.37 -8.05 12.78
C ASN A 153 2.41 -8.66 11.80
N PRO A 154 3.45 -7.91 11.39
CA PRO A 154 3.68 -6.49 11.66
C PRO A 154 2.86 -5.57 10.73
N VAL A 155 2.48 -4.38 11.22
CA VAL A 155 2.15 -3.24 10.36
C VAL A 155 3.47 -2.61 9.91
N LYS A 156 3.75 -2.66 8.60
CA LYS A 156 4.98 -2.06 8.06
C LYS A 156 4.75 -0.60 7.72
N VAL A 157 5.67 0.26 8.14
CA VAL A 157 5.73 1.66 7.72
C VAL A 157 6.95 1.84 6.81
N THR A 158 6.74 2.39 5.62
CA THR A 158 7.81 2.74 4.68
C THR A 158 7.93 4.25 4.58
N TYR A 159 9.15 4.76 4.58
CA TYR A 159 9.44 6.16 4.31
C TYR A 159 10.42 6.26 3.15
N PHE A 160 10.28 7.30 2.33
CA PHE A 160 11.24 7.61 1.28
C PHE A 160 12.13 8.78 1.73
N PRO A 161 13.44 8.58 1.89
CA PRO A 161 14.33 9.65 2.31
C PRO A 161 14.52 10.66 1.17
N VAL A 162 13.80 11.78 1.22
CA VAL A 162 14.10 12.93 0.36
C VAL A 162 15.25 13.71 0.99
N VAL A 163 16.40 13.71 0.31
CA VAL A 163 17.62 14.45 0.70
C VAL A 163 17.24 15.92 0.90
N HIS A 164 17.70 16.50 2.02
CA HIS A 164 17.32 17.80 2.62
C HIS A 164 16.10 17.83 3.59
N PHE A 165 15.20 16.86 3.61
CA PHE A 165 13.96 17.00 4.41
C PHE A 165 13.63 15.86 5.38
N SER A 166 13.98 14.61 5.03
CA SER A 166 13.44 13.42 5.70
C SER A 166 14.44 12.65 6.57
N PHE A 167 15.74 12.75 6.28
CA PHE A 167 16.75 11.86 6.87
C PHE A 167 16.98 12.10 8.38
N ILE A 168 17.10 13.36 8.81
CA ILE A 168 17.38 13.71 10.21
C ILE A 168 16.13 13.55 11.09
N THR A 169 14.95 13.84 10.53
CA THR A 169 13.70 13.88 11.30
C THR A 169 13.14 12.49 11.59
N PHE A 170 13.06 11.60 10.61
CA PHE A 170 12.48 10.27 10.85
C PHE A 170 13.33 9.42 11.81
N HIS A 171 14.66 9.49 11.71
CA HIS A 171 15.56 8.80 12.63
C HIS A 171 15.40 9.31 14.08
N ASN A 172 15.45 10.64 14.28
CA ASN A 172 15.29 11.24 15.61
C ASN A 172 13.90 10.98 16.19
N ASP A 173 12.83 11.05 15.39
CA ASP A 173 11.46 10.85 15.86
C ASP A 173 11.17 9.38 16.24
N VAL A 174 11.71 8.41 15.50
CA VAL A 174 11.60 6.98 15.84
C VAL A 174 12.37 6.68 17.13
N HIS A 175 13.57 7.24 17.30
CA HIS A 175 14.34 7.08 18.54
C HIS A 175 13.69 7.76 19.75
N ALA A 176 13.16 8.98 19.59
CA ALA A 176 12.46 9.70 20.65
C ALA A 176 11.21 8.95 21.13
N ARG A 177 10.42 8.36 20.21
CA ARG A 177 9.21 7.60 20.58
C ARG A 177 9.52 6.22 21.18
N ARG A 178 10.59 5.55 20.75
CA ARG A 178 11.03 4.29 21.38
C ARG A 178 11.39 4.46 22.85
N ASN A 179 12.02 5.59 23.20
CA ASN A 179 12.42 5.91 24.58
C ASN A 179 11.24 6.31 25.49
N LEU A 180 10.10 6.75 24.92
CA LEU A 180 8.89 7.07 25.66
C LEU A 180 8.01 5.85 25.95
N THR A 181 8.17 4.75 25.20
CA THR A 181 7.46 3.48 25.42
C THR A 181 8.22 2.49 26.31
N SER A 182 9.40 2.88 26.81
CA SER A 182 10.27 2.07 27.67
C SER A 182 10.40 2.63 29.10
N ALA A 183 9.46 3.47 29.53
CA ALA A 183 9.35 4.02 30.88
C ALA A 183 8.01 3.62 31.50
#